data_AF-A0A933PI44-F1
#
_entry.id   AF-A0A933PI44-F1
#
_cell.length_a   1.000
_cell.length_b   1.000
_cell.length_c   1.000
_cell.angle_alpha   90.00
_cell.angle_beta   90.00
_cell.angle_gamma   90.00
#
_symmetry.space_group_name_H-M   'P 1'
#
loop_
_entity.id
_entity.type
_entity.pdbx_description
1 polymer ?
#
loop_
_entity_poly.entity_id
_entity_poly.type
_entity_poly.pdbx_seq_one_letter_code
_entity_poly.pdbx_strand_id
1 'polypeptide(L)'
;MTVSFRLLREALAVLALPAERQREALAGTAVTDELVLDLDNAVCSLKYEMDRTGIRLPPALVEALQQFKDALSAPPEDPLWDDISLDQHPTWASARVTALELRDQVRALLPQDDFKDTP
;
A
#
# COMPACT_ATOMS: atom_id res chain seq x y z
N MET A 1 -17.24 0.02 -7.19
CA MET A 1 -15.79 -0.20 -7.32
C MET A 1 -15.41 -1.55 -6.72
N THR A 2 -14.30 -2.12 -7.18
CA THR A 2 -13.71 -3.32 -6.61
C THR A 2 -12.81 -2.96 -5.42
N VAL A 3 -13.10 -3.53 -4.25
CA VAL A 3 -12.49 -3.11 -2.98
C VAL A 3 -10.96 -3.22 -3.04
N SER A 4 -10.43 -4.25 -3.71
CA SER A 4 -9.00 -4.58 -3.65
C SER A 4 -8.08 -3.65 -4.46
N PHE A 5 -8.47 -3.25 -5.68
CA PHE A 5 -7.67 -2.29 -6.46
C PHE A 5 -7.78 -0.85 -5.94
N ARG A 6 -8.88 -0.52 -5.26
CA ARG A 6 -8.99 0.73 -4.51
C ARG A 6 -8.01 0.73 -3.36
N LEU A 7 -8.10 -0.30 -2.52
CA LEU A 7 -7.29 -0.45 -1.33
C LEU A 7 -5.81 -0.50 -1.68
N LEU A 8 -5.42 -1.17 -2.77
CA LEU A 8 -4.03 -1.16 -3.22
C LEU A 8 -3.53 0.25 -3.54
N ARG A 9 -4.33 1.05 -4.26
CA ARG A 9 -3.97 2.43 -4.59
C ARG A 9 -3.89 3.30 -3.34
N GLU A 10 -4.85 3.16 -2.44
CA GLU A 10 -4.91 3.91 -1.19
C GLU A 10 -3.72 3.54 -0.28
N ALA A 11 -3.47 2.25 -0.04
CA ALA A 11 -2.34 1.76 0.74
C ALA A 11 -1.00 2.26 0.20
N LEU A 12 -0.75 2.13 -1.11
CA LEU A 12 0.48 2.63 -1.73
C LEU A 12 0.58 4.17 -1.67
N ALA A 13 -0.55 4.88 -1.81
CA ALA A 13 -0.57 6.33 -1.70
C ALA A 13 -0.20 6.79 -0.29
N VAL A 14 -0.75 6.16 0.75
CA VAL A 14 -0.44 6.49 2.15
C VAL A 14 0.99 6.06 2.50
N LEU A 15 1.44 4.87 2.08
CA LEU A 15 2.80 4.40 2.32
C LEU A 15 3.86 5.29 1.67
N ALA A 16 3.54 5.99 0.58
CA ALA A 16 4.45 6.93 -0.08
C ALA A 16 4.53 8.31 0.60
N LEU A 17 3.68 8.61 1.59
CA LEU A 17 3.68 9.89 2.29
C LEU A 17 4.87 10.04 3.27
N PRO A 18 5.30 11.28 3.57
CA PRO A 18 6.19 11.54 4.71
C PRO A 18 5.56 11.07 6.03
N ALA A 19 6.39 10.70 7.01
CA ALA A 19 5.97 10.16 8.30
C ALA A 19 4.86 10.98 8.99
N GLU A 20 5.01 12.31 9.04
CA GLU A 20 4.00 13.21 9.62
C GLU A 20 2.63 13.07 8.95
N ARG A 21 2.59 13.00 7.61
CA ARG A 21 1.36 12.84 6.83
C ARG A 21 0.77 11.44 6.93
N GLN A 22 1.60 10.42 7.13
CA GLN A 22 1.13 9.06 7.42
C GLN A 22 0.38 9.00 8.74
N ARG A 23 0.87 9.70 9.79
CA ARG A 23 0.18 9.82 11.07
C ARG A 23 -1.17 10.54 10.95
N GLU A 24 -1.21 11.65 10.22
CA GLU A 24 -2.46 12.39 9.98
C GLU A 24 -3.52 11.55 9.26
N ALA A 25 -3.11 10.75 8.27
CA ALA A 25 -4.01 9.90 7.49
C ALA A 25 -4.69 8.81 8.34
N LEU A 26 -4.09 8.42 9.48
CA LEU A 26 -4.53 7.32 10.33
C LEU A 26 -5.05 7.77 11.71
N ALA A 27 -5.33 9.06 11.89
CA ALA A 27 -5.97 9.62 13.09
C ALA A 27 -5.28 9.31 14.44
N GLY A 28 -3.98 8.98 14.44
CA GLY A 28 -3.13 8.94 15.64
C GLY A 28 -3.14 7.66 16.49
N THR A 29 -3.70 6.55 16.01
CA THR A 29 -3.56 5.20 16.62
C THR A 29 -2.62 4.32 15.80
N ALA A 30 -2.08 3.26 16.42
CA ALA A 30 -1.17 2.23 15.88
C ALA A 30 -0.92 2.39 14.35
N VAL A 31 0.13 3.14 14.03
CA VAL A 31 0.28 3.78 12.71
C VAL A 31 0.94 2.82 11.72
N THR A 32 1.83 1.96 12.21
CA THR A 32 2.75 1.16 11.41
C THR A 32 2.15 -0.19 11.02
N ASP A 33 1.40 -0.82 11.92
CA ASP A 33 0.69 -2.07 11.69
C ASP A 33 -0.50 -1.88 10.74
N GLU A 34 -1.34 -0.87 10.95
CA GLU A 34 -2.48 -0.57 10.07
C GLU A 34 -2.03 -0.30 8.62
N LEU A 35 -0.92 0.44 8.42
CA LEU A 35 -0.34 0.66 7.08
C LEU A 35 0.06 -0.65 6.38
N VAL A 36 0.63 -1.59 7.13
CA VAL A 36 1.06 -2.87 6.59
C VAL A 36 -0.12 -3.80 6.39
N LEU A 37 -1.14 -3.76 7.26
CA LEU A 37 -2.37 -4.52 7.13
C LEU A 37 -3.16 -4.12 5.88
N ASP A 38 -3.28 -2.83 5.59
CA ASP A 38 -3.94 -2.36 4.36
C ASP A 38 -3.23 -2.86 3.10
N LEU A 39 -1.89 -2.81 3.09
CA LEU A 39 -1.10 -3.36 1.99
C LEU A 39 -1.26 -4.89 1.89
N ASP A 40 -1.19 -5.60 3.01
CA ASP A 40 -1.33 -7.06 3.06
C ASP A 40 -2.69 -7.52 2.52
N ASN A 41 -3.77 -6.90 3.00
CA ASN A 41 -5.13 -7.15 2.56
C ASN A 41 -5.30 -6.88 1.06
N ALA A 42 -4.73 -5.78 0.57
CA ALA A 42 -4.77 -5.43 -0.85
C ALA A 42 -4.06 -6.47 -1.71
N VAL A 43 -2.81 -6.83 -1.35
CA VAL A 43 -1.97 -7.76 -2.11
C VAL A 43 -2.53 -9.19 -2.08
N CYS A 44 -2.96 -9.68 -0.91
CA CYS A 44 -3.57 -11.00 -0.79
C CYS A 44 -4.86 -11.15 -1.62
N SER A 45 -5.59 -10.05 -1.82
CA SER A 45 -6.84 -10.02 -2.59
C SER A 45 -6.63 -9.81 -4.10
N LEU A 46 -5.42 -9.49 -4.56
CA LEU A 46 -5.13 -9.14 -5.96
C LEU A 46 -5.53 -10.23 -6.96
N LYS A 47 -5.22 -11.50 -6.67
CA LYS A 47 -5.53 -12.62 -7.57
C LYS A 47 -7.04 -12.72 -7.80
N TYR A 48 -7.80 -12.73 -6.70
CA TYR A 48 -9.26 -12.75 -6.75
C TYR A 48 -9.80 -11.57 -7.56
N GLU A 49 -9.23 -10.38 -7.35
CA GLU A 49 -9.68 -9.18 -8.04
C GLU A 49 -9.38 -9.18 -9.55
N MET A 50 -8.20 -9.63 -9.94
CA MET A 50 -7.84 -9.83 -11.34
C MET A 50 -8.80 -10.84 -11.99
N ASP A 51 -9.04 -11.99 -11.36
CA ASP A 51 -9.94 -13.01 -11.89
C ASP A 51 -11.37 -12.48 -12.07
N ARG A 52 -11.87 -11.71 -11.11
CA ARG A 52 -13.23 -11.16 -11.12
C ARG A 52 -13.44 -10.04 -12.13
N THR A 53 -12.45 -9.17 -12.34
CA THR A 53 -12.58 -7.98 -13.20
C THR A 53 -12.07 -8.19 -14.62
N GLY A 54 -11.27 -9.23 -14.86
CA GLY A 54 -10.55 -9.41 -16.12
C GLY A 54 -9.33 -8.50 -16.28
N ILE A 55 -9.08 -7.56 -15.35
CA ILE A 55 -7.87 -6.73 -15.35
C ILE A 55 -6.67 -7.63 -15.03
N ARG A 56 -5.55 -7.43 -15.73
CA ARG A 56 -4.31 -8.17 -15.52
C ARG A 56 -3.18 -7.20 -15.28
N LEU A 57 -2.56 -7.29 -14.11
CA LEU A 57 -1.30 -6.61 -13.83
C LEU A 57 -0.15 -7.42 -14.44
N PRO A 58 0.94 -6.77 -14.89
CA PRO A 58 2.15 -7.46 -15.31
C PRO A 58 2.67 -8.38 -14.19
N PRO A 59 3.11 -9.62 -14.49
CA PRO A 59 3.61 -10.55 -13.47
C PRO A 59 4.72 -9.96 -12.60
N ALA A 60 5.65 -9.20 -13.21
CA ALA A 60 6.73 -8.53 -12.49
C ALA A 60 6.21 -7.49 -11.48
N LEU A 61 5.11 -6.81 -11.77
CA LEU A 61 4.49 -5.87 -10.83
C LEU A 61 3.82 -6.61 -9.67
N VAL A 62 3.15 -7.74 -9.94
CA VAL A 62 2.55 -8.57 -8.89
C VAL A 62 3.63 -9.12 -7.96
N GLU A 63 4.76 -9.58 -8.52
CA GLU A 63 5.90 -10.03 -7.76
C GLU A 63 6.52 -8.91 -6.92
N ALA A 64 6.70 -7.71 -7.49
CA ALA A 64 7.23 -6.56 -6.75
C ALA A 64 6.30 -6.13 -5.60
N LEU A 65 4.98 -6.18 -5.79
CA LEU A 65 3.99 -5.92 -4.74
C LEU A 65 4.07 -6.96 -3.62
N GLN A 66 4.27 -8.23 -3.95
CA GLN A 66 4.45 -9.30 -2.97
C GLN A 66 5.76 -9.13 -2.18
N GLN A 67 6.86 -8.85 -2.86
CA GLN A 67 8.16 -8.58 -2.22
C GLN A 67 8.09 -7.35 -1.30
N PHE A 68 7.39 -6.30 -1.73
CA PHE A 68 7.21 -5.10 -0.92
C PHE A 68 6.40 -5.37 0.36
N LYS A 69 5.31 -6.12 0.25
CA LYS A 69 4.54 -6.61 1.40
C LYS A 69 5.43 -7.40 2.36
N ASP A 70 6.20 -8.36 1.84
CA ASP A 70 7.03 -9.24 2.67
C ASP A 70 8.18 -8.48 3.35
N ALA A 71 8.72 -7.43 2.72
CA ALA A 71 9.75 -6.56 3.31
C ALA A 71 9.26 -5.72 4.49
N LEU A 72 7.95 -5.53 4.62
CA LEU A 72 7.31 -4.85 5.74
C LEU A 72 6.77 -5.80 6.80
N SER A 73 6.90 -7.12 6.60
CA SER A 73 6.48 -8.13 7.57
C SER A 73 7.51 -8.23 8.70
N ALA A 74 7.06 -8.05 9.93
CA ALA A 74 7.87 -8.17 11.13
C ALA A 74 7.05 -8.78 12.29
N PRO A 75 7.68 -9.46 13.27
CA PRO A 75 6.96 -9.99 14.43
C PRO A 75 6.39 -8.84 15.28
N PRO A 76 5.29 -9.03 16.05
CA PRO A 76 4.64 -7.95 16.80
C PRO A 76 5.53 -7.20 17.82
N GLU A 77 6.62 -7.83 18.26
CA GLU A 77 7.59 -7.24 19.19
C GLU A 77 8.72 -6.47 18.48
N ASP A 78 8.69 -6.39 17.15
CA ASP A 78 9.71 -5.71 16.37
C ASP A 78 9.59 -4.18 16.53
N PRO A 79 10.71 -3.47 16.78
CA PRO A 79 10.75 -2.01 16.83
C PRO A 79 10.21 -1.34 15.56
N LEU A 80 10.12 -2.04 14.43
CA LEU A 80 9.47 -1.56 13.20
C LEU A 80 8.06 -1.01 13.46
N TRP A 81 7.36 -1.57 14.44
CA TRP A 81 5.99 -1.19 14.80
C TRP A 81 5.91 0.06 15.69
N ASP A 82 7.03 0.60 16.16
CA ASP A 82 7.02 1.82 16.95
C ASP A 82 6.74 3.07 16.09
N ASP A 83 5.93 4.01 16.58
CA ASP A 83 5.64 5.26 15.85
C ASP A 83 6.91 6.11 15.60
N ILE A 84 7.91 5.98 16.46
CA ILE A 84 9.22 6.63 16.27
C ILE A 84 9.94 6.01 15.07
N SER A 85 9.82 4.70 14.87
CA SER A 85 10.43 3.97 13.76
C SER A 85 9.89 4.41 12.41
N LEU A 86 8.65 4.90 12.34
CA LEU A 86 8.10 5.47 11.12
C LEU A 86 9.05 6.54 10.54
N ASP A 87 9.61 7.40 11.38
CA ASP A 87 10.50 8.47 10.94
C ASP A 87 11.97 8.02 10.82
N GLN A 88 12.42 7.16 11.74
CA GLN A 88 13.86 6.89 11.93
C GLN A 88 14.34 5.57 11.33
N HIS A 89 13.44 4.61 11.11
CA HIS A 89 13.83 3.27 10.69
C HIS A 89 14.10 3.21 9.18
N PRO A 90 15.26 2.70 8.73
CA PRO A 90 15.61 2.61 7.31
C PRO A 90 14.56 1.88 6.46
N THR A 91 13.90 0.87 7.02
CA THR A 91 12.80 0.16 6.33
C THR A 91 11.68 1.10 5.92
N TRP A 92 11.23 2.00 6.80
CA TRP A 92 10.16 2.94 6.48
C TRP A 92 10.60 3.99 5.45
N ALA A 93 11.86 4.42 5.49
CA ALA A 93 12.42 5.30 4.45
C ALA A 93 12.43 4.61 3.07
N SER A 94 12.93 3.38 2.99
CA SER A 94 12.91 2.58 1.76
C SER A 94 11.48 2.28 1.29
N ALA A 95 10.59 1.98 2.23
CA ALA A 95 9.19 1.66 1.93
C ALA A 95 8.46 2.81 1.24
N ARG A 96 8.74 4.06 1.62
CA ARG A 96 8.16 5.24 0.94
C ARG A 96 8.59 5.34 -0.52
N VAL A 97 9.87 5.11 -0.78
CA VAL A 97 10.42 5.14 -2.15
C VAL A 97 9.81 4.03 -2.99
N THR A 98 9.80 2.81 -2.47
CA THR A 98 9.21 1.66 -3.16
C THR A 98 7.70 1.83 -3.37
N ALA A 99 6.97 2.32 -2.37
CA ALA A 99 5.54 2.60 -2.48
C ALA A 99 5.26 3.66 -3.55
N LEU A 100 6.08 4.71 -3.65
CA LEU A 100 5.97 5.74 -4.68
C LEU A 100 6.12 5.15 -6.09
N GLU A 101 7.15 4.34 -6.31
CA GLU A 101 7.40 3.68 -7.59
C GLU A 101 6.27 2.72 -7.99
N LEU A 102 5.82 1.89 -7.05
CA LEU A 102 4.75 0.93 -7.28
C LEU A 102 3.41 1.62 -7.50
N ARG A 103 3.12 2.70 -6.75
CA ARG A 103 1.92 3.52 -6.93
C ARG A 103 1.86 4.06 -8.36
N ASP A 104 2.96 4.61 -8.86
CA ASP A 104 3.00 5.23 -10.18
C ASP A 104 2.83 4.18 -11.30
N GLN A 105 3.41 2.98 -11.14
CA GLN A 105 3.18 1.85 -12.04
C GLN A 105 1.73 1.35 -12.01
N VAL A 106 1.16 1.16 -10.82
CA VAL A 106 -0.25 0.76 -10.65
C VAL A 106 -1.18 1.82 -11.25
N ARG A 107 -0.89 3.11 -11.04
CA ARG A 107 -1.67 4.23 -11.58
C ARG A 107 -1.65 4.26 -13.11
N ALA A 108 -0.53 3.90 -13.73
CA ALA A 108 -0.40 3.87 -15.19
C ALA A 108 -1.21 2.73 -15.84
N LEU A 109 -1.46 1.65 -15.08
CA LEU A 109 -2.08 0.42 -15.59
C LEU A 109 -3.56 0.29 -15.21
N LEU A 110 -3.94 0.85 -14.07
CA LEU A 110 -5.32 0.86 -13.63
C LEU A 110 -6.02 2.12 -14.15
N PRO A 111 -7.25 2.00 -14.68
CA PRO A 111 -8.02 3.18 -15.07
C PRO A 111 -8.12 4.17 -13.90
N GLN A 112 -7.81 5.43 -14.18
CA GLN A 112 -8.18 6.53 -13.30
C GLN A 112 -9.70 6.63 -13.38
N ASP A 113 -10.41 6.26 -12.32
CA ASP A 113 -11.84 6.53 -12.26
C ASP A 113 -12.01 8.05 -12.07
N ASP A 114 -12.04 8.79 -13.18
CA ASP A 114 -12.71 10.08 -13.28
C ASP A 114 -14.23 9.83 -13.30
N PHE A 115 -14.78 9.36 -12.20
CA PHE A 115 -16.21 9.47 -11.97
C PHE A 115 -16.43 10.55 -10.94
N LYS A 116 -16.67 11.76 -11.47
CA LYS A 116 -17.54 12.72 -10.81
C LYS A 116 -18.75 11.95 -10.30
N ASP A 117 -18.98 12.05 -8.99
CA ASP A 117 -20.32 11.92 -8.44
C ASP A 117 -21.30 12.56 -9.43
N THR A 118 -22.13 11.74 -10.06
CA THR A 118 -23.21 12.24 -10.89
C THR A 118 -24.39 11.30 -10.73
N PRO A 119 -25.59 11.83 -10.41
CA PRO A 119 -25.95 12.82 -9.40
C PRO A 119 -26.47 12.18 -8.09
#